data_AF-A0A2E2RG82-F1
#
_entry.id   AF-A0A2E2RG82-F1
#
_cell.length_a   1.000
_cell.length_b   1.000
_cell.length_c   1.000
_cell.angle_alpha   90.00
_cell.angle_beta   90.00
_cell.angle_gamma   90.00
#
_symmetry.space_group_name_H-M   'P 1'
#
loop_
_entity.id
_entity.type
_entity.pdbx_description
1 polymer ?
#
loop_
_entity_poly.entity_id
_entity_poly.type
_entity_poly.pdbx_seq_one_letter_code
_entity_poly.pdbx_strand_id
1 'polypeptide(L)'
;MTGAPATASSQVGGEFTAHGDYISGINLELVDGERILQTWRTIQFEDSDRDSSIEVTFEVSSTGTLVTLRHWNIPPDQAEGYESGWPNFYFAPMQDYFSDFNEE
;
A
#
# COMPACT_ATOMS: atom_id res chain seq x y z
N MET A 1 -9.76 10.17 1.21
CA MET A 1 -9.23 8.79 1.31
C MET A 1 -8.81 8.49 2.74
N THR A 2 -7.52 8.50 3.16
CA THR A 2 -7.14 8.17 4.56
C THR A 2 -6.96 9.37 5.49
N GLY A 3 -6.68 10.56 4.94
CA GLY A 3 -6.50 11.81 5.71
C GLY A 3 -5.14 11.96 6.40
N ALA A 4 -4.29 10.93 6.40
CA ALA A 4 -2.95 11.00 6.97
C ALA A 4 -1.91 11.51 5.95
N PRO A 5 -0.88 12.27 6.36
CA PRO A 5 0.18 12.73 5.45
C PRO A 5 0.92 11.56 4.79
N ALA A 6 1.25 11.73 3.51
CA ALA A 6 2.03 10.79 2.72
C ALA A 6 2.86 11.53 1.67
N THR A 7 4.00 10.96 1.31
CA THR A 7 4.84 11.41 0.19
C THR A 7 5.11 10.22 -0.73
N ALA A 8 5.21 10.43 -2.03
CA ALA A 8 5.53 9.34 -2.96
C ALA A 8 6.26 9.88 -4.20
N SER A 9 7.38 9.23 -4.54
CA SER A 9 8.02 9.39 -5.84
C SER A 9 7.28 8.58 -6.92
N SER A 10 7.27 9.08 -8.16
CA SER A 10 6.78 8.34 -9.33
C SER A 10 7.89 7.61 -10.10
N GLN A 11 9.08 7.51 -9.52
CA GLN A 11 10.25 6.88 -10.15
C GLN A 11 10.62 5.58 -9.45
N VAL A 12 11.08 4.60 -10.23
CA VAL A 12 11.72 3.39 -9.71
C VAL A 12 13.00 3.78 -8.96
N GLY A 13 13.22 3.19 -7.79
CA GLY A 13 14.25 3.57 -6.82
C GLY A 13 13.89 4.79 -5.97
N GLY A 14 12.76 5.45 -6.23
CA GLY A 14 12.27 6.56 -5.44
C GLY A 14 11.65 6.12 -4.12
N GLU A 15 11.76 6.98 -3.11
CA GLU A 15 11.21 6.73 -1.77
C GLU A 15 9.76 7.20 -1.64
N PHE A 16 9.06 6.63 -0.65
CA PHE A 16 7.74 7.08 -0.23
C PHE A 16 7.60 7.01 1.29
N THR A 17 6.68 7.80 1.84
CA THR A 17 6.24 7.71 3.23
C THR A 17 4.72 7.69 3.31
N ALA A 18 4.17 7.02 4.31
CA ALA A 18 2.73 6.98 4.55
C ALA A 18 2.41 7.03 6.06
N HIS A 19 1.20 7.48 6.38
CA HIS A 19 0.70 7.65 7.75
C HIS A 19 1.59 8.54 8.63
N GLY A 20 2.07 9.66 8.08
CA GLY A 20 2.91 10.61 8.82
C GLY A 20 4.26 10.00 9.23
N ASP A 21 4.97 9.44 8.26
CA ASP A 21 6.28 8.79 8.40
C ASP A 21 6.29 7.52 9.29
N TYR A 22 5.12 7.01 9.66
CA TYR A 22 4.98 5.71 10.31
C TYR A 22 5.42 4.57 9.37
N ILE A 23 5.15 4.71 8.07
CA ILE A 23 5.54 3.79 7.01
C ILE A 23 6.54 4.47 6.09
N SER A 24 7.55 3.73 5.65
CA SER A 24 8.47 4.11 4.60
C SER A 24 8.82 2.94 3.69
N GLY A 25 9.29 3.25 2.48
CA GLY A 25 9.75 2.25 1.54
C GLY A 25 10.28 2.85 0.23
N ILE A 26 10.61 1.96 -0.70
CA ILE A 26 11.22 2.27 -2.00
C ILE A 26 10.40 1.61 -3.11
N ASN A 27 10.17 2.34 -4.19
CA ASN A 27 9.57 1.83 -5.43
C ASN A 27 10.54 0.88 -6.13
N LEU A 28 10.25 -0.41 -6.14
CA LEU A 28 11.06 -1.42 -6.84
C LEU A 28 10.64 -1.57 -8.31
N GLU A 29 9.34 -1.46 -8.59
CA GLU A 29 8.77 -1.52 -9.94
C GLU A 29 7.51 -0.66 -9.99
N LEU A 30 7.33 0.08 -11.08
CA LEU A 30 6.13 0.87 -11.35
C LEU A 30 5.74 0.67 -12.81
N VAL A 31 4.56 0.10 -13.02
CA VAL A 31 3.93 -0.02 -14.34
C VAL A 31 2.62 0.75 -14.28
N ASP A 32 2.55 1.82 -15.06
CA ASP A 32 1.43 2.76 -15.03
C ASP A 32 0.10 2.03 -15.27
N GLY A 33 -0.87 2.26 -14.38
CA GLY A 33 -2.19 1.63 -14.44
C GLY A 33 -2.25 0.12 -14.20
N GLU A 34 -1.13 -0.56 -13.95
CA GLU A 34 -1.09 -2.03 -13.90
C GLU A 34 -0.51 -2.58 -12.59
N ARG A 35 0.64 -2.06 -12.12
CA ARG A 35 1.43 -2.71 -11.06
C ARG A 35 2.30 -1.74 -10.27
N ILE A 36 2.32 -1.93 -8.96
CA ILE A 36 3.25 -1.28 -8.03
C ILE A 36 3.93 -2.37 -7.20
N LEU A 37 5.27 -2.39 -7.19
CA LEU A 37 6.08 -3.23 -6.31
C LEU A 37 6.93 -2.32 -5.44
N GLN A 38 6.83 -2.48 -4.12
CA GLN A 38 7.50 -1.61 -3.16
C GLN A 38 8.09 -2.42 -2.00
N THR A 39 9.21 -1.94 -1.45
CA THR A 39 9.57 -2.32 -0.08
C THR A 39 8.60 -1.65 0.88
N TRP A 40 8.40 -2.26 2.04
CA TRP A 40 7.51 -1.74 3.05
C TRP A 40 8.12 -1.95 4.43
N ARG A 41 8.07 -0.91 5.25
CA ARG A 41 8.57 -0.95 6.62
C ARG A 41 7.80 0.03 7.48
N THR A 42 7.53 -0.36 8.73
CA THR A 42 7.02 0.56 9.75
C THR A 42 8.10 0.89 10.77
N ILE A 43 7.88 1.92 11.57
CA ILE A 43 8.74 2.23 12.74
C ILE A 43 8.81 1.09 13.78
N GLN A 44 7.97 0.06 13.64
CA GLN A 44 7.96 -1.11 14.52
C GLN A 44 8.91 -2.22 14.07
N PHE A 45 9.54 -2.09 12.90
CA PHE A 45 10.56 -3.04 12.45
C PHE A 45 11.88 -2.70 13.12
N GLU A 46 12.52 -3.66 13.77
CA GLU A 46 13.85 -3.51 14.38
C GLU A 46 14.89 -3.28 13.28
N ASP A 47 15.91 -2.45 13.48
CA ASP A 47 16.91 -2.12 12.45
C ASP A 47 17.55 -3.35 11.76
N SER A 48 17.60 -4.50 12.46
CA SER A 48 18.09 -5.78 11.92
C SER A 48 17.09 -6.52 11.02
N ASP A 49 15.81 -6.19 11.12
CA ASP A 49 14.76 -6.79 10.29
C ASP A 49 14.90 -6.35 8.85
N ARG A 50 14.66 -7.30 7.95
CA ARG A 50 14.57 -7.00 6.52
C ARG A 50 13.26 -6.29 6.24
N ASP A 51 13.29 -5.37 5.28
CA ASP A 51 12.05 -4.76 4.79
C ASP A 51 11.11 -5.83 4.24
N SER A 52 9.82 -5.67 4.52
CA SER A 52 8.79 -6.45 3.88
C SER A 52 8.55 -5.92 2.47
N SER A 53 7.64 -6.55 1.73
CA SER A 53 7.38 -6.17 0.34
C SER A 53 5.91 -6.26 0.01
N ILE A 54 5.42 -5.26 -0.72
CA ILE A 54 4.06 -5.22 -1.21
C ILE A 54 4.03 -5.23 -2.73
N GLU A 55 3.07 -5.97 -3.28
CA GLU A 55 2.69 -5.94 -4.69
C GLU A 55 1.23 -5.54 -4.76
N VAL A 56 0.96 -4.45 -5.47
CA VAL A 56 -0.39 -3.99 -5.77
C VAL A 56 -0.60 -4.12 -7.28
N THR A 57 -1.64 -4.83 -7.68
CA THR A 57 -2.04 -4.94 -9.09
C THR A 57 -3.42 -4.37 -9.31
N PHE A 58 -3.61 -3.81 -10.50
CA PHE A 58 -4.84 -3.17 -10.94
C PHE A 58 -5.35 -3.87 -12.19
N GLU A 59 -6.59 -4.32 -12.15
CA GLU A 59 -7.23 -4.99 -13.28
C GLU A 59 -8.58 -4.34 -13.56
N VAL A 60 -8.87 -4.08 -14.83
CA VAL A 60 -10.19 -3.58 -15.23
C VAL A 60 -11.23 -4.67 -14.98
N SER A 61 -12.32 -4.29 -14.31
CA SER A 61 -13.48 -5.13 -14.03
C SER A 61 -14.73 -4.50 -14.65
N SER A 62 -15.79 -5.29 -14.84
CA SER A 62 -17.07 -4.81 -15.39
C SER A 62 -17.74 -3.72 -14.55
N THR A 63 -17.38 -3.61 -13.27
CA THR A 63 -17.99 -2.68 -12.31
C THR A 63 -16.96 -1.72 -11.70
N GLY A 64 -15.74 -1.62 -12.23
CA GLY A 64 -14.68 -0.77 -11.68
C GLY A 64 -13.29 -1.35 -11.86
N THR A 65 -12.43 -1.19 -10.86
CA THR A 65 -11.07 -1.75 -10.83
C THR A 65 -10.96 -2.79 -9.74
N LEU A 66 -10.47 -3.99 -10.06
CA LEU A 66 -10.04 -4.97 -9.08
C LEU A 66 -8.63 -4.60 -8.62
N VAL A 67 -8.50 -4.25 -7.35
CA VAL A 67 -7.21 -3.99 -6.69
C VAL A 67 -6.84 -5.23 -5.89
N THR A 68 -5.72 -5.85 -6.22
CA THR A 68 -5.17 -6.97 -5.45
C THR A 68 -3.91 -6.51 -4.73
N LEU A 69 -3.84 -6.75 -3.42
CA LEU A 69 -2.64 -6.50 -2.63
C LEU A 69 -2.07 -7.80 -2.09
N ARG A 70 -0.78 -8.01 -2.29
CA ARG A 70 0.00 -9.09 -1.68
C ARG A 70 1.09 -8.48 -0.82
N HIS A 71 1.24 -9.00 0.40
CA HIS A 71 2.26 -8.56 1.35
C HIS A 71 3.02 -9.79 1.84
N TRP A 72 4.35 -9.80 1.71
CA TRP A 72 5.22 -10.89 2.17
C TRP A 72 6.47 -10.36 2.86
N ASN A 73 7.25 -11.28 3.45
CA ASN A 73 8.43 -10.99 4.29
C ASN A 73 8.09 -10.12 5.52
N ILE A 74 6.88 -10.27 6.05
CA ILE A 74 6.46 -9.59 7.28
C ILE A 74 7.12 -10.31 8.48
N PRO A 75 7.63 -9.57 9.48
CA PRO A 75 8.05 -10.15 10.76
C PRO A 75 6.93 -11.05 11.34
N PRO A 76 7.24 -12.28 11.81
CA PRO A 76 6.23 -13.27 12.19
C PRO A 76 5.24 -12.79 13.27
N ASP A 77 5.68 -11.91 14.15
CA ASP A 77 4.92 -11.31 15.25
C ASP A 77 3.99 -10.18 14.80
N GLN A 78 4.11 -9.70 13.56
CA GLN A 78 3.32 -8.57 13.04
C GLN A 78 2.29 -8.97 11.98
N ALA A 79 2.31 -10.22 11.49
CA ALA A 79 1.50 -10.67 10.36
C ALA A 79 -0.02 -10.43 10.54
N GLU A 80 -0.57 -10.75 11.72
CA GLU A 80 -2.00 -10.59 12.05
C GLU A 80 -2.43 -9.10 12.02
N GLY A 81 -1.54 -8.20 12.40
CA GLY A 81 -1.78 -6.76 12.35
C GLY A 81 -1.95 -6.24 10.92
N TYR A 82 -1.20 -6.79 9.96
CA TYR A 82 -1.31 -6.39 8.55
C TYR A 82 -2.55 -6.97 7.86
N GLU A 83 -2.95 -8.19 8.20
CA GLU A 83 -4.14 -8.83 7.63
C GLU A 83 -5.40 -8.02 7.92
N SER A 84 -5.53 -7.50 9.14
CA SER A 84 -6.64 -6.59 9.50
C SER A 84 -6.38 -5.13 9.12
N GLY A 85 -5.11 -4.70 9.10
CA GLY A 85 -4.73 -3.32 8.82
C GLY A 85 -5.06 -2.86 7.40
N TRP A 86 -4.81 -3.70 6.38
CA TRP A 86 -5.08 -3.34 4.99
C TRP A 86 -6.57 -3.04 4.72
N PRO A 87 -7.53 -3.91 5.10
CA PRO A 87 -8.95 -3.60 5.00
C PRO A 87 -9.34 -2.31 5.72
N ASN A 88 -8.89 -2.13 6.96
CA ASN A 88 -9.38 -1.07 7.84
C ASN A 88 -8.82 0.31 7.49
N PHE A 89 -7.55 0.40 7.12
CA PHE A 89 -6.87 1.69 6.93
C PHE A 89 -6.73 2.09 5.46
N TYR A 90 -6.89 1.16 4.52
CA TYR A 90 -6.78 1.43 3.09
C TYR A 90 -8.05 1.08 2.33
N PHE A 91 -8.46 -0.20 2.31
CA PHE A 91 -9.54 -0.61 1.39
C PHE A 91 -10.91 -0.01 1.73
N ALA A 92 -11.33 -0.02 3.00
CA ALA A 92 -12.60 0.60 3.38
C ALA A 92 -12.60 2.12 3.11
N PRO A 93 -11.59 2.92 3.54
CA PRO A 93 -11.52 4.33 3.18
C PRO A 93 -11.41 4.63 1.68
N MET A 94 -10.81 3.72 0.89
CA MET A 94 -10.80 3.83 -0.57
C MET A 94 -12.17 3.59 -1.16
N GLN A 95 -12.89 2.56 -0.71
CA GLN A 95 -14.25 2.28 -1.16
C GLN A 95 -15.16 3.47 -0.89
N ASP A 96 -15.14 4.03 0.32
CA ASP A 96 -15.92 5.21 0.69
C ASP A 96 -15.55 6.43 -0.17
N TYR A 97 -14.25 6.67 -0.39
CA TYR A 97 -13.81 7.81 -1.19
C TYR A 97 -14.17 7.67 -2.66
N PHE A 98 -14.03 6.47 -3.23
CA PHE A 98 -14.29 6.23 -4.66
C PHE A 98 -15.77 5.99 -4.98
N SER A 99 -16.61 5.61 -4.00
CA SER A 99 -18.06 5.49 -4.22
C SER A 99 -18.70 6.81 -4.62
N ASP A 100 -18.20 7.92 -4.10
CA ASP A 100 -18.70 9.27 -4.41
C ASP A 100 -18.47 9.67 -5.89
N PHE A 101 -17.58 8.98 -6.60
CA PHE A 101 -17.30 9.22 -8.02
C PHE A 101 -18.09 8.31 -8.97
N ASN A 102 -18.88 7.37 -8.43
CA ASN A 102 -19.73 6.47 -9.23
C ASN A 102 -21.17 7.00 -9.41
N GLU A 103 -21.50 8.17 -8.87
CA GLU A 103 -22.84 8.79 -8.98
C GLU A 103 -22.97 9.83 -10.13
N GLU A 104 -21.99 9.94 -11.04
CA GLU A 104 -22.07 10.76 -12.27
C GLU A 104 -22.37 9.96 -13.54
#